data_AF-A0A4Q3W930-F1
#
_entry.id   AF-A0A4Q3W930-F1
#
_cell.length_a   1.000
_cell.length_b   1.000
_cell.length_c   1.000
_cell.angle_alpha   90.00
_cell.angle_beta   90.00
_cell.angle_gamma   90.00
#
_symmetry.space_group_name_H-M   'P 1'
#
loop_
_entity.id
_entity.type
_entity.pdbx_description
1 polymer ?
#
loop_
_entity_poly.entity_id
_entity_poly.type
_entity_poly.pdbx_seq_one_letter_code
_entity_poly.pdbx_strand_id
1 'polypeptide(L)'
;MFVLAIYFVINFGYSFGLKNIPILDIILLAAGFVLRVKAGSVIAYIPLSEWIIIMVFLLALFMAIGKRRDDVILKINSGVDMRKSIKGYNLELLNTLLALICAVIIVSYFMYTMSEETMTKMGTHRLYYTCLFVMAGIMRYLQIIFVVADSGSPTKILYKDRFIQIVLLLWIASYIAIIYVKDVKLFE
;
A
#
# COMPACT_ATOMS: atom_id res chain seq x y z
N MET A 1 11.43 -1.50 23.93
CA MET A 1 11.23 -2.87 24.44
C MET A 1 9.90 -3.48 24.02
N PHE A 2 8.74 -2.89 24.33
CA PHE A 2 7.42 -3.48 24.02
C PHE A 2 7.17 -3.77 22.52
N VAL A 3 7.55 -2.85 21.63
CA VAL A 3 7.40 -3.03 20.16
C VAL A 3 8.23 -4.22 19.64
N LEU A 4 9.44 -4.40 20.17
CA LEU A 4 10.31 -5.53 19.83
C LEU A 4 9.73 -6.84 20.34
N ALA A 5 9.15 -6.86 21.54
CA ALA A 5 8.49 -8.04 22.10
C ALA A 5 7.29 -8.49 21.26
N ILE A 6 6.39 -7.56 20.87
CA ILE A 6 5.27 -7.88 19.96
C ILE A 6 5.79 -8.39 18.62
N TYR A 7 6.82 -7.74 18.06
CA TYR A 7 7.43 -8.19 16.81
C TYR A 7 7.97 -9.61 16.93
N PHE A 8 8.62 -9.94 18.05
CA PHE A 8 9.14 -11.27 18.31
C PHE A 8 8.02 -12.31 18.41
N VAL A 9 6.94 -12.00 19.14
CA VAL A 9 5.76 -12.88 19.28
C VAL A 9 5.09 -13.13 17.92
N ILE A 10 4.94 -12.09 17.09
CA ILE A 10 4.40 -12.23 15.73
C ILE A 10 5.29 -13.11 14.86
N ASN A 11 6.61 -12.93 14.91
CA ASN A 11 7.54 -13.78 14.15
C ASN A 11 7.59 -15.23 14.68
N PHE A 12 7.43 -15.42 15.98
CA PHE A 12 7.30 -16.74 16.58
C PHE A 12 6.02 -17.42 16.08
N GLY A 13 4.86 -16.77 16.20
CA GLY A 13 3.59 -17.28 15.66
C GLY A 13 3.67 -17.57 14.15
N TYR A 14 4.31 -16.68 13.39
CA TYR A 14 4.57 -16.89 11.96
C TYR A 14 5.39 -18.17 11.69
N SER A 15 6.41 -18.41 12.51
CA SER A 15 7.30 -19.58 12.41
C SER A 15 6.63 -20.88 12.85
N PHE A 16 5.73 -20.82 13.83
CA PHE A 16 4.96 -21.98 14.34
C PHE A 16 3.87 -22.50 13.40
N GLY A 17 3.61 -21.80 12.28
CA GLY A 17 2.75 -22.32 11.23
C GLY A 17 1.50 -21.49 10.94
N LEU A 18 1.30 -20.34 11.60
CA LEU A 18 0.22 -19.40 11.25
C LEU A 18 0.35 -18.90 9.79
N LYS A 19 1.58 -18.92 9.23
CA LYS A 19 1.84 -18.64 7.81
C LYS A 19 1.13 -19.59 6.83
N ASN A 20 0.62 -20.73 7.31
CA ASN A 20 -0.07 -21.72 6.49
C ASN A 20 -1.59 -21.47 6.44
N ILE A 21 -2.12 -20.58 7.27
CA ILE A 21 -3.54 -20.21 7.28
C ILE A 21 -3.74 -19.05 6.29
N PRO A 22 -4.60 -19.19 5.27
CA PRO A 22 -4.93 -18.11 4.36
C PRO A 22 -5.46 -16.88 5.11
N ILE A 23 -5.18 -15.69 4.58
CA ILE A 23 -5.55 -14.35 5.08
C ILE A 23 -4.73 -13.96 6.31
N LEU A 24 -4.57 -14.87 7.27
CA LEU A 24 -3.77 -14.63 8.47
C LEU A 24 -2.30 -14.35 8.13
N ASP A 25 -1.74 -15.04 7.14
CA ASP A 25 -0.37 -14.79 6.69
C ASP A 25 -0.16 -13.39 6.09
N ILE A 26 -1.16 -12.88 5.36
CA ILE A 26 -1.18 -11.52 4.79
C ILE A 26 -1.27 -10.48 5.92
N ILE A 27 -2.17 -10.68 6.89
CA ILE A 27 -2.36 -9.77 8.03
C ILE A 27 -1.11 -9.72 8.90
N LEU A 28 -0.51 -10.87 9.23
CA LEU A 28 0.72 -10.94 10.02
C LEU A 28 1.89 -10.25 9.31
N LEU A 29 2.00 -10.42 7.98
CA LEU A 29 3.01 -9.75 7.19
C LEU A 29 2.83 -8.22 7.24
N ALA A 30 1.61 -7.72 7.03
CA ALA A 30 1.31 -6.29 7.08
C ALA A 30 1.50 -5.69 8.48
N ALA A 31 1.07 -6.38 9.54
CA ALA A 31 1.30 -5.97 10.93
C ALA A 31 2.80 -5.88 11.25
N GLY A 32 3.61 -6.79 10.71
CA GLY A 32 5.07 -6.75 10.83
C GLY A 32 5.70 -5.48 10.24
N PHE A 33 5.18 -4.96 9.13
CA PHE A 33 5.65 -3.69 8.56
C PHE A 33 5.30 -2.49 9.44
N VAL A 34 4.08 -2.46 9.98
CA VAL A 34 3.65 -1.40 10.92
C VAL A 34 4.55 -1.36 12.15
N LEU A 35 4.84 -2.53 12.74
CA LEU A 35 5.73 -2.61 13.90
C LEU A 35 7.15 -2.15 13.60
N ARG A 36 7.68 -2.43 12.40
CA ARG A 36 9.00 -1.94 11.99
C ARG A 36 9.02 -0.41 11.88
N VAL A 37 7.98 0.20 11.31
CA VAL A 37 7.86 1.67 11.25
C VAL A 37 7.75 2.27 12.65
N LYS A 38 6.94 1.66 13.53
CA LYS A 38 6.81 2.09 14.92
C LYS A 38 8.13 1.97 15.70
N ALA A 39 8.87 0.89 15.50
CA ALA A 39 10.19 0.71 16.11
C ALA A 39 11.18 1.79 15.63
N GLY A 40 11.18 2.10 14.33
CA GLY A 40 12.03 3.16 13.76
C GLY A 40 11.72 4.54 14.35
N SER A 41 10.43 4.87 14.50
CA SER A 41 9.98 6.11 15.14
C SER A 41 10.45 6.24 16.59
N VAL A 42 10.38 5.15 17.37
CA VAL A 42 10.86 5.13 18.76
C VAL A 42 12.36 5.39 18.83
N ILE A 43 13.15 4.80 17.93
CA ILE A 43 14.62 5.00 17.90
C ILE A 43 14.97 6.42 17.44
N ALA A 44 14.24 6.96 16.48
CA ALA A 44 14.46 8.30 15.95
C ALA A 44 13.91 9.42 16.85
N TYR A 45 13.15 9.09 17.91
CA TYR A 45 12.43 10.05 18.76
C TYR A 45 11.48 10.98 17.99
N ILE A 46 10.94 10.51 16.86
CA ILE A 46 10.01 11.28 16.02
C ILE A 46 8.61 10.68 16.19
N PRO A 47 7.60 11.46 16.62
CA PRO A 47 6.23 10.97 16.73
C PRO A 47 5.67 10.60 15.36
N LEU A 48 5.01 9.45 15.27
CA LEU A 48 4.28 9.02 14.06
C LEU A 48 2.88 9.60 14.06
N SER A 49 2.45 10.11 12.90
CA SER A 49 1.04 10.37 12.64
C SER A 49 0.29 9.06 12.43
N GLU A 50 -0.96 9.02 12.91
CA GLU A 50 -1.85 7.87 12.75
C GLU A 50 -2.07 7.52 11.26
N TRP A 51 -2.11 8.54 10.40
CA TRP A 51 -2.23 8.36 8.95
C TRP A 51 -1.09 7.57 8.34
N ILE A 52 0.16 7.76 8.82
CA ILE A 52 1.31 6.99 8.32
C ILE A 52 1.16 5.52 8.68
N ILE A 53 0.68 5.22 9.90
CA ILE A 53 0.46 3.85 10.33
C ILE A 53 -0.58 3.15 9.45
N ILE A 54 -1.70 3.82 9.17
CA ILE A 54 -2.76 3.32 8.29
C ILE A 54 -2.24 3.11 6.87
N MET A 55 -1.55 4.09 6.29
CA MET A 55 -1.00 4.01 4.94
C MET A 55 0.00 2.88 4.78
N VAL A 56 0.94 2.74 5.72
CA VAL A 56 1.93 1.66 5.71
C VAL A 56 1.24 0.30 5.81
N PHE A 57 0.22 0.18 6.65
CA PHE A 57 -0.53 -1.07 6.79
C PHE A 57 -1.24 -1.45 5.48
N LEU A 58 -1.97 -0.51 4.86
CA LEU A 58 -2.70 -0.74 3.62
C LEU A 58 -1.77 -1.06 2.44
N LEU A 59 -0.65 -0.34 2.32
CA LEU A 59 0.35 -0.62 1.28
C LEU A 59 1.03 -1.98 1.49
N ALA A 60 1.27 -2.37 2.74
CA ALA A 60 1.81 -3.70 3.05
C ALA A 60 0.79 -4.81 2.73
N LEU A 61 -0.50 -4.62 3.02
CA LEU A 61 -1.56 -5.54 2.60
C LEU A 61 -1.62 -5.66 1.08
N PHE A 62 -1.61 -4.54 0.36
CA PHE A 62 -1.61 -4.49 -1.10
C PHE A 62 -0.43 -5.29 -1.69
N MET A 63 0.79 -5.07 -1.20
CA MET A 63 1.96 -5.82 -1.66
C MET A 63 1.88 -7.30 -1.30
N ALA A 64 1.35 -7.64 -0.12
CA ALA A 64 1.20 -9.02 0.33
C ALA A 64 0.19 -9.81 -0.51
N ILE A 65 -0.97 -9.20 -0.83
CA ILE A 65 -1.99 -9.77 -1.71
C ILE A 65 -1.44 -9.92 -3.13
N GLY A 66 -0.78 -8.88 -3.67
CA GLY A 66 -0.16 -8.93 -4.99
C GLY A 66 0.84 -10.08 -5.12
N LYS A 67 1.70 -10.27 -4.10
CA LYS A 67 2.63 -11.41 -4.07
C LYS A 67 1.93 -12.77 -4.06
N ARG A 68 0.83 -12.90 -3.30
CA ARG A 68 0.03 -14.15 -3.29
C ARG A 68 -0.66 -14.42 -4.61
N ARG A 69 -1.05 -13.37 -5.31
CA ARG A 69 -1.60 -13.46 -6.66
C ARG A 69 -0.56 -14.01 -7.63
N ASP A 70 0.66 -13.48 -7.59
CA ASP A 70 1.76 -13.96 -8.42
C ASP A 70 2.11 -15.42 -8.10
N ASP A 71 2.14 -15.81 -6.82
CA ASP A 71 2.34 -17.20 -6.38
C ASP A 71 1.26 -18.15 -6.96
N VAL A 72 -0.02 -17.71 -7.01
CA VAL A 72 -1.13 -18.49 -7.61
C VAL A 72 -1.00 -18.60 -9.13
N ILE A 73 -0.62 -17.52 -9.82
CA ILE A 73 -0.40 -17.53 -11.27
C ILE A 73 0.76 -18.45 -11.65
N LEU A 74 1.86 -18.40 -10.89
CA LEU A 74 2.99 -19.30 -11.07
C LEU A 74 2.57 -20.77 -10.86
N LYS A 75 1.74 -21.05 -9.87
CA LYS A 75 1.17 -22.39 -9.67
C LYS A 75 0.33 -22.83 -10.88
N ILE A 76 -0.50 -21.96 -11.44
CA ILE A 76 -1.32 -22.28 -12.62
C ILE A 76 -0.42 -22.61 -13.82
N ASN A 77 0.66 -21.86 -14.02
CA ASN A 77 1.54 -22.03 -15.18
C ASN A 77 2.55 -23.19 -15.05
N SER A 78 3.05 -23.46 -13.84
CA SER A 78 4.13 -24.44 -13.60
C SER A 78 3.66 -25.73 -12.92
N GLY A 79 2.45 -25.74 -12.33
CA GLY A 79 1.95 -26.85 -11.53
C GLY A 79 2.60 -26.99 -10.14
N VAL A 80 3.58 -26.14 -9.79
CA VAL A 80 4.33 -26.24 -8.53
C VAL A 80 3.72 -25.34 -7.45
N ASP A 81 3.42 -25.92 -6.29
CA ASP A 81 2.98 -25.18 -5.10
C ASP A 81 4.18 -24.48 -4.44
N MET A 82 4.27 -23.15 -4.53
CA MET A 82 5.32 -22.37 -3.86
C MET A 82 5.17 -22.36 -2.33
N ARG A 83 3.95 -22.55 -1.78
CA ARG A 83 3.62 -22.55 -0.34
C ARG A 83 2.36 -23.36 -0.04
N LYS A 84 2.26 -23.90 1.18
CA LYS A 84 1.08 -24.64 1.66
C LYS A 84 -0.20 -23.78 1.74
N SER A 85 -0.10 -22.50 2.10
CA SER A 85 -1.26 -21.60 2.21
C SER A 85 -1.94 -21.28 0.87
N ILE A 86 -1.24 -21.50 -0.26
CA ILE A 86 -1.77 -21.24 -1.61
C ILE A 86 -3.03 -22.07 -1.89
N LYS A 87 -3.20 -23.23 -1.24
CA LYS A 87 -4.38 -24.08 -1.42
C LYS A 87 -5.70 -23.40 -1.04
N GLY A 88 -5.67 -22.39 -0.19
CA GLY A 88 -6.87 -21.61 0.19
C GLY A 88 -7.11 -20.37 -0.65
N TYR A 89 -6.30 -20.12 -1.69
CA TYR A 89 -6.44 -18.97 -2.56
C TYR A 89 -6.80 -19.37 -3.98
N ASN A 90 -7.71 -18.62 -4.58
CA ASN A 90 -7.92 -18.61 -6.01
C ASN A 90 -7.68 -17.19 -6.56
N LEU A 91 -7.57 -17.06 -7.88
CA LEU A 91 -7.26 -15.79 -8.52
C LEU A 91 -8.38 -14.76 -8.34
N GLU A 92 -9.64 -15.21 -8.33
CA GLU A 92 -10.83 -14.36 -8.18
C GLU A 92 -10.87 -13.67 -6.81
N LEU A 93 -10.65 -14.42 -5.73
CA LEU A 93 -10.55 -13.89 -4.37
C LEU A 93 -9.43 -12.87 -4.26
N LEU A 94 -8.25 -13.17 -4.79
CA LEU A 94 -7.09 -12.27 -4.71
C LEU A 94 -7.29 -10.99 -5.53
N ASN A 95 -7.88 -11.09 -6.72
CA ASN A 95 -8.25 -9.92 -7.52
C ASN A 95 -9.27 -9.05 -6.78
N THR A 96 -10.28 -9.66 -6.15
CA THR A 96 -11.32 -8.95 -5.39
C THR A 96 -10.73 -8.26 -4.16
N LEU A 97 -9.90 -8.96 -3.38
CA LEU A 97 -9.19 -8.39 -2.24
C LEU A 97 -8.27 -7.24 -2.65
N LEU A 98 -7.56 -7.38 -3.77
CA LEU A 98 -6.68 -6.34 -4.29
C LEU A 98 -7.47 -5.08 -4.67
N ALA A 99 -8.59 -5.23 -5.38
CA ALA A 99 -9.46 -4.12 -5.74
C ALA A 99 -10.06 -3.43 -4.50
N LEU A 100 -10.49 -4.22 -3.50
CA LEU A 100 -11.00 -3.70 -2.23
C LEU A 100 -9.94 -2.87 -1.50
N ILE A 101 -8.72 -3.40 -1.35
CA ILE A 101 -7.62 -2.67 -0.68
C ILE A 101 -7.24 -1.41 -1.46
N CYS A 102 -7.22 -1.45 -2.79
CA CYS A 102 -7.03 -0.26 -3.63
C CYS A 102 -8.08 0.82 -3.34
N ALA A 103 -9.36 0.46 -3.23
CA ALA A 103 -10.42 1.40 -2.89
C ALA A 103 -10.21 2.01 -1.49
N VAL A 104 -9.87 1.18 -0.50
CA VAL A 104 -9.58 1.65 0.87
C VAL A 104 -8.36 2.57 0.91
N ILE A 105 -7.32 2.33 0.11
CA ILE A 105 -6.16 3.24 -0.03
C ILE A 105 -6.60 4.61 -0.55
N ILE A 106 -7.42 4.65 -1.60
CA ILE A 106 -7.92 5.91 -2.17
C ILE A 106 -8.71 6.69 -1.12
N VAL A 107 -9.67 6.04 -0.46
CA VAL A 107 -10.50 6.68 0.58
C VAL A 107 -9.65 7.17 1.74
N SER A 108 -8.72 6.34 2.22
CA SER A 108 -7.82 6.72 3.31
C SER A 108 -6.94 7.91 2.92
N TYR A 109 -6.53 8.02 1.65
CA TYR A 109 -5.71 9.14 1.17
C TYR A 109 -6.53 10.44 1.11
N PHE A 110 -7.78 10.36 0.65
CA PHE A 110 -8.72 11.48 0.77
C PHE A 110 -8.86 11.94 2.23
N MET A 111 -9.16 11.01 3.14
CA MET A 111 -9.30 11.33 4.57
C MET A 111 -8.03 11.95 5.14
N TYR A 112 -6.85 11.44 4.78
CA TYR A 112 -5.56 12.03 5.17
C TYR A 112 -5.44 13.48 4.69
N THR A 113 -5.66 13.74 3.40
CA THR A 113 -5.51 15.10 2.82
C THR A 113 -6.53 16.11 3.34
N MET A 114 -7.70 15.65 3.78
CA MET A 114 -8.78 16.48 4.30
C MET A 114 -8.81 16.56 5.84
N SER A 115 -7.93 15.84 6.53
CA SER A 115 -7.88 15.86 7.99
C SER A 115 -7.34 17.20 8.50
N GLU A 116 -7.92 17.70 9.59
CA GLU A 116 -7.50 18.96 10.22
C GLU A 116 -6.02 18.92 10.64
N GLU A 117 -5.55 17.77 11.14
CA GLU A 117 -4.14 17.56 11.48
C GLU A 117 -3.20 17.80 10.27
N THR A 118 -3.56 17.27 9.10
CA THR A 118 -2.73 17.45 7.89
C THR A 118 -2.85 18.88 7.35
N MET A 119 -4.05 19.44 7.32
CA MET A 119 -4.28 20.80 6.81
C MET A 119 -3.52 21.84 7.64
N THR A 120 -3.52 21.69 8.97
CA THR A 120 -2.77 22.57 9.88
C THR A 120 -1.26 22.39 9.73
N LYS A 121 -0.76 21.14 9.66
CA LYS A 121 0.67 20.86 9.47
C LYS A 121 1.22 21.36 8.14
N MET A 122 0.46 21.21 7.05
CA MET A 122 0.87 21.63 5.71
C MET A 122 0.55 23.11 5.43
N GLY A 123 -0.38 23.69 6.21
CA GLY A 123 -0.85 25.07 6.05
C GLY A 123 -1.58 25.30 4.73
N THR A 124 -2.37 24.33 4.27
CA THR A 124 -3.17 24.40 3.04
C THR A 124 -4.34 23.42 3.07
N HIS A 125 -5.49 23.85 2.55
CA HIS A 125 -6.70 23.01 2.40
C HIS A 125 -6.76 22.32 1.02
N ARG A 126 -5.87 22.68 0.10
CA ARG A 126 -5.94 22.29 -1.32
C ARG A 126 -5.27 20.95 -1.62
N LEU A 127 -4.76 20.26 -0.61
CA LEU A 127 -3.97 19.03 -0.77
C LEU A 127 -4.77 17.89 -1.42
N TYR A 128 -6.10 17.89 -1.27
CA TYR A 128 -7.00 16.88 -1.83
C TYR A 128 -6.98 16.83 -3.37
N TYR A 129 -6.55 17.89 -4.07
CA TYR A 129 -6.41 17.83 -5.53
C TYR A 129 -5.38 16.78 -5.98
N THR A 130 -4.40 16.47 -5.13
CA THR A 130 -3.42 15.42 -5.40
C THR A 130 -4.05 14.02 -5.45
N CYS A 131 -5.24 13.83 -4.85
CA CYS A 131 -5.95 12.55 -4.87
C CYS A 131 -6.33 12.10 -6.28
N LEU A 132 -6.54 13.02 -7.22
CA LEU A 132 -6.82 12.70 -8.62
C LEU A 132 -5.71 11.82 -9.23
N PHE A 133 -4.45 12.18 -8.98
CA PHE A 133 -3.29 11.43 -9.48
C PHE A 133 -3.18 10.07 -8.80
N VAL A 134 -3.36 9.99 -7.48
CA VAL A 134 -3.34 8.71 -6.75
C VAL A 134 -4.41 7.76 -7.31
N MET A 135 -5.61 8.28 -7.53
CA MET A 135 -6.72 7.51 -8.10
C MET A 135 -6.39 7.02 -9.51
N ALA A 136 -5.90 7.90 -10.39
CA ALA A 136 -5.50 7.55 -11.75
C ALA A 136 -4.39 6.47 -11.77
N GLY A 137 -3.41 6.58 -10.88
CA GLY A 137 -2.33 5.60 -10.73
C GLY A 137 -2.84 4.23 -10.32
N ILE A 138 -3.75 4.18 -9.35
CA ILE A 138 -4.38 2.94 -8.88
C ILE A 138 -5.27 2.31 -9.96
N MET A 139 -6.07 3.12 -10.67
CA MET A 139 -6.88 2.63 -11.80
C MET A 139 -6.00 2.01 -12.89
N ARG A 140 -4.91 2.69 -13.27
CA ARG A 140 -3.96 2.17 -14.27
C ARG A 140 -3.31 0.87 -13.79
N TYR A 141 -2.94 0.81 -12.51
CA TYR A 141 -2.38 -0.41 -11.93
C TYR A 141 -3.36 -1.58 -12.00
N LEU A 142 -4.63 -1.39 -11.61
CA LEU A 142 -5.66 -2.41 -11.73
C LEU A 142 -5.90 -2.84 -13.18
N GLN A 143 -5.87 -1.89 -14.12
CA GLN A 143 -5.97 -2.18 -15.56
C GLN A 143 -4.82 -3.09 -16.04
N ILE A 144 -3.58 -2.81 -15.64
CA ILE A 144 -2.42 -3.65 -16.01
C ILE A 144 -2.60 -5.07 -15.47
N ILE A 145 -3.06 -5.19 -14.23
CA ILE A 145 -3.22 -6.48 -13.57
C ILE A 145 -4.36 -7.32 -14.13
N PHE A 146 -5.52 -6.71 -14.38
CA PHE A 146 -6.73 -7.43 -14.81
C PHE A 146 -6.84 -7.59 -16.33
N VAL A 147 -6.31 -6.65 -17.12
CA VAL A 147 -6.44 -6.68 -18.59
C VAL A 147 -5.17 -7.17 -19.26
N VAL A 148 -4.01 -6.62 -18.88
CA VAL A 148 -2.72 -6.96 -19.52
C VAL A 148 -2.15 -8.27 -18.98
N ALA A 149 -2.63 -8.73 -17.82
CA ALA A 149 -2.19 -9.94 -17.13
C ALA A 149 -0.66 -9.99 -16.85
N ASP A 150 0.02 -8.84 -16.87
CA ASP A 150 1.44 -8.73 -16.50
C ASP A 150 1.55 -8.83 -14.98
N SER A 151 1.85 -10.04 -14.49
CA SER A 151 2.07 -10.38 -13.07
C SER A 151 3.48 -9.99 -12.61
N GLY A 152 3.93 -8.81 -13.03
CA GLY A 152 5.16 -8.23 -12.52
C GLY A 152 4.95 -7.72 -11.09
N SER A 153 6.00 -7.76 -10.27
CA SER A 153 5.96 -7.12 -8.95
C SER A 153 5.50 -5.65 -9.09
N PRO A 154 4.74 -5.11 -8.12
CA PRO A 154 4.23 -3.73 -8.20
C PRO A 154 5.34 -2.70 -8.49
N THR A 155 6.53 -2.94 -7.93
CA THR A 155 7.74 -2.16 -8.18
C THR A 155 8.17 -2.22 -9.64
N LYS A 156 8.17 -3.40 -10.28
CA LYS A 156 8.53 -3.55 -11.69
C LYS A 156 7.55 -2.80 -12.61
N ILE A 157 6.25 -2.85 -12.28
CA ILE A 157 5.22 -2.12 -13.02
C ILE A 157 5.49 -0.61 -12.96
N LEU A 158 5.84 -0.09 -11.77
CA LEU A 158 6.20 1.32 -11.58
C LEU A 158 7.39 1.77 -12.47
N TYR A 159 8.39 0.92 -12.65
CA TYR A 159 9.55 1.24 -13.51
C TYR A 159 9.29 1.06 -15.01
N LYS A 160 8.30 0.27 -15.40
CA LYS A 160 8.06 -0.08 -16.80
C LYS A 160 6.94 0.74 -17.44
N ASP A 161 5.90 1.08 -16.68
CA ASP A 161 4.72 1.76 -17.21
C ASP A 161 4.89 3.30 -17.19
N ARG A 162 4.96 3.88 -18.39
CA ARG A 162 5.13 5.33 -18.58
C ARG A 162 3.96 6.14 -18.03
N PHE A 163 2.74 5.60 -18.06
CA PHE A 163 1.56 6.32 -17.55
C PHE A 163 1.67 6.49 -16.04
N ILE A 164 1.98 5.42 -15.29
CA ILE A 164 2.17 5.49 -13.84
C ILE A 164 3.32 6.45 -13.50
N GLN A 165 4.41 6.46 -14.27
CA GLN A 165 5.53 7.39 -14.05
C GLN A 165 5.10 8.85 -14.25
N ILE A 166 4.37 9.16 -15.32
CA ILE A 166 3.85 10.52 -15.56
C ILE A 166 2.91 10.93 -14.43
N VAL A 167 1.99 10.04 -14.03
CA VAL A 167 1.06 10.32 -12.93
C VAL A 167 1.80 10.55 -11.61
N LEU A 168 2.85 9.76 -11.32
CA LEU A 168 3.67 9.96 -10.13
C LEU A 168 4.42 11.30 -10.18
N LEU A 169 4.97 11.68 -11.33
CA LEU A 169 5.64 12.96 -11.51
C LEU A 169 4.67 14.13 -11.33
N LEU A 170 3.47 14.06 -11.92
CA LEU A 170 2.42 15.06 -11.75
C LEU A 170 1.93 15.14 -10.30
N TRP A 171 1.84 14.00 -9.61
CA TRP A 171 1.54 13.96 -8.18
C TRP A 171 2.61 14.67 -7.36
N ILE A 172 3.90 14.37 -7.56
CA ILE A 172 5.00 15.05 -6.87
C ILE A 172 5.00 16.55 -7.17
N ALA A 173 4.87 16.91 -8.45
CA ALA A 173 4.86 18.31 -8.87
C ALA A 173 3.69 19.09 -8.27
N SER A 174 2.48 18.51 -8.27
CA SER A 174 1.30 19.13 -7.65
C SER A 174 1.43 19.23 -6.14
N TYR A 175 1.96 18.20 -5.47
CA TYR A 175 2.17 18.21 -4.02
C TYR A 175 3.15 19.33 -3.61
N ILE A 176 4.28 19.46 -4.33
CA ILE A 176 5.26 20.53 -4.10
C ILE A 176 4.64 21.90 -4.41
N ALA A 177 3.97 22.05 -5.55
CA ALA A 177 3.34 23.30 -5.93
C ALA A 177 2.32 23.78 -4.87
N ILE A 178 1.46 22.90 -4.37
CA ILE A 178 0.43 23.25 -3.38
C ILE A 178 1.05 23.69 -2.04
N ILE A 179 2.18 23.13 -1.63
CA ILE A 179 2.83 23.44 -0.35
C ILE A 179 3.64 24.74 -0.43
N TYR A 180 4.40 24.94 -1.51
CA TYR A 180 5.34 26.05 -1.62
C TYR A 180 4.77 27.26 -2.35
N VAL A 181 3.84 27.05 -3.27
CA VAL A 181 3.23 28.11 -4.10
C VAL A 181 1.87 28.50 -3.49
N LYS A 182 1.89 28.95 -2.23
CA LYS A 182 0.68 29.31 -1.47
C LYS A 182 -0.05 30.52 -2.06
N ASP A 183 0.70 31.43 -2.70
CA ASP A 183 0.22 32.76 -3.13
C ASP A 183 -0.31 32.82 -4.57
N VAL A 184 -0.28 31.71 -5.32
CA VAL A 184 -0.86 31.75 -6.67
C VAL A 184 -2.37 31.61 -6.56
N LYS A 185 -3.07 32.72 -6.85
CA LYS A 185 -4.52 32.84 -7.08
C LYS A 185 -4.99 32.04 -8.32
N LEU A 186 -4.55 30.80 -8.49
CA LEU A 186 -4.99 29.93 -9.59
C LEU A 186 -6.45 29.48 -9.42
N PHE A 187 -7.01 29.64 -8.21
CA PHE A 187 -8.33 29.12 -7.83
C PHE A 187 -9.09 30.05 -6.86
N GLU A 188 -8.85 31.37 -6.92
CA GLU A 188 -9.77 32.38 -6.34
C GLU A 188 -10.77 32.84 -7.41
#